data_AF-E8U868-F1
#
_entry.id   AF-E8U868-F1
#
_cell.length_a   1.000
_cell.length_b   1.000
_cell.length_c   1.000
_cell.angle_alpha   90.00
_cell.angle_beta   90.00
_cell.angle_gamma   90.00
#
_symmetry.space_group_name_H-M   'P 1'
#
loop_
_entity.id
_entity.type
_entity.pdbx_description
1 polymer ?
#
loop_
_entity_poly.entity_id
_entity_poly.type
_entity_poly.pdbx_seq_one_letter_code
_entity_poly.pdbx_strand_id
1 'polypeptide(L)'
;MQITATPATPVVLEGTPAPTDLLLRFREDVPNATRRPLNVALVIDRSGSMAGSPLRYALKAAADFVDRLTETDVLSIVVYDDDVDTLLDAQPVRDKAAIKDLLKGVRAGGITNLSGGWLRGCELVAGARRADAVNRVLLLTDGQANHGVTDTGVLIKTAASKAEAGVSTTTLGFGSSFEEDLLIGMARASGGNFYFIQSMDDAADVFGIELDTMKAVAAQNLTVTLTPAPGVQIADILSLARTDTGADGRVTLHLGDVYENEDKLLGVQLHVSALAAGTHDLLHVTYRADAIRDGQIETLTGELPLQATAAGIEAVAAAGAGNTLDLARLRIARDKERAVDLADAGQHADAAELLRALTASLTARGLHEHFEIAEEIDQLTHYADRLARRTLGNADRKELRDQAFQGRRARADLSGRGVTVDDAARALPVVSDVGSGVELVCFREGGKLRVKVITPGHDETLNVQFPRTIRAEGAHYVVESLERSLDGSFYRARGQITRLVRPGESDPLASFTRGSVSSAPRAVKAPTTLADLEETDTVGSGVLIQCVKDKGKLRARVVSDGYDPNWNMRFPRGIRQEGTLFVVDTVNTGPDGKSYIASGNIRRFQQPQ
;
A
#
# COMPACT_ATOMS: atom_id res chain seq x y z
N MET A 1 25.96 -0.72 16.59
CA MET A 1 25.35 0.01 15.47
C MET A 1 26.35 0.99 14.90
N GLN A 2 26.53 0.93 13.59
CA GLN A 2 27.27 1.93 12.85
C GLN A 2 26.32 3.05 12.46
N ILE A 3 26.72 4.28 12.76
CA ILE A 3 26.07 5.48 12.26
C ILE A 3 27.01 6.13 11.26
N THR A 4 26.51 6.43 10.07
CA THR A 4 27.22 7.29 9.12
C THR A 4 26.37 8.49 8.81
N ALA A 5 27.02 9.64 8.70
CA ALA A 5 26.41 10.87 8.27
C ALA A 5 27.10 11.34 7.02
N THR A 6 26.32 11.75 6.03
CA THR A 6 26.87 12.39 4.86
C THR A 6 26.03 13.62 4.54
N PRO A 7 26.59 14.83 4.71
CA PRO A 7 25.93 16.04 4.23
C PRO A 7 25.83 15.99 2.70
N ALA A 8 24.72 16.46 2.15
CA ALA A 8 24.57 16.60 0.70
C ALA A 8 25.59 17.59 0.12
N THR A 9 25.93 18.60 0.92
CA THR A 9 26.96 19.62 0.65
C THR A 9 27.91 19.68 1.86
N PRO A 10 29.06 18.99 1.83
CA PRO A 10 30.01 18.98 2.95
C PRO A 10 30.71 20.34 3.15
N VAL A 11 30.66 21.20 2.13
CA VAL A 11 31.14 22.58 2.18
C VAL A 11 29.98 23.53 1.91
N VAL A 12 29.79 24.51 2.79
CA VAL A 12 28.78 25.57 2.64
C VAL A 12 29.44 26.89 2.25
N LEU A 13 28.71 27.76 1.56
CA LEU A 13 29.25 29.06 1.16
C LEU A 13 29.40 29.98 2.38
N GLU A 14 30.60 30.51 2.59
CA GLU A 14 30.86 31.46 3.67
C GLU A 14 30.00 32.73 3.55
N GLY A 15 29.61 33.29 4.71
CA GLY A 15 28.86 34.55 4.79
C GLY A 15 27.42 34.50 4.27
N THR A 16 26.93 33.35 3.80
CA THR A 16 25.60 33.21 3.21
C THR A 16 24.79 32.14 3.97
N PRO A 17 23.58 32.46 4.46
CA PRO A 17 22.71 31.43 5.01
C PRO A 17 22.34 30.42 3.92
N ALA A 18 22.37 29.14 4.26
CA ALA A 18 22.12 28.08 3.28
C ALA A 18 21.22 26.98 3.86
N PRO A 19 20.25 26.46 3.07
CA PRO A 19 19.64 25.19 3.38
C PRO A 19 20.68 24.07 3.19
N THR A 20 20.82 23.18 4.16
CA THR A 20 21.74 22.04 4.10
C THR A 20 20.97 20.75 4.32
N ASP A 21 21.03 19.84 3.36
CA ASP A 21 20.44 18.51 3.50
C ASP A 21 21.48 17.56 4.11
N LEU A 22 21.03 16.72 5.04
CA LEU A 22 21.84 15.73 5.73
C LEU A 22 21.16 14.37 5.61
N LEU A 23 21.94 13.35 5.23
CA LEU A 23 21.50 11.96 5.30
C LEU A 23 22.26 11.23 6.41
N LEU A 24 21.52 10.68 7.36
CA LEU A 24 22.01 9.77 8.39
C LEU A 24 21.62 8.35 8.02
N ARG A 25 22.54 7.41 8.16
CA ARG A 25 22.31 5.98 7.97
C ARG A 25 22.67 5.24 9.25
N PHE A 26 21.74 4.41 9.71
CA PHE A 26 21.95 3.52 10.84
C PHE A 26 21.94 2.09 10.32
N ARG A 27 23.03 1.37 10.56
CA ARG A 27 23.19 -0.03 10.18
C ARG A 27 23.68 -0.83 11.37
N GLU A 28 23.07 -1.99 11.60
CA GLU A 28 23.58 -2.98 12.53
C GLU A 28 24.11 -4.18 11.73
N ASP A 29 25.43 -4.36 11.75
CA ASP A 29 26.07 -5.53 11.16
C ASP A 29 26.05 -6.67 12.19
N VAL A 30 25.28 -7.71 11.91
CA VAL A 30 25.15 -8.89 12.78
C VAL A 30 25.85 -10.08 12.12
N PRO A 31 27.13 -10.36 12.44
CA PRO A 31 27.79 -11.55 11.94
C PRO A 31 27.12 -12.80 12.53
N ASN A 32 26.66 -13.72 11.67
CA ASN A 32 25.91 -14.93 12.06
C ASN A 32 24.62 -14.64 12.83
N ALA A 33 23.77 -13.76 12.29
CA ALA A 33 22.46 -13.47 12.87
C ALA A 33 21.67 -14.76 13.15
N THR A 34 21.30 -14.95 14.42
CA THR A 34 20.39 -16.02 14.81
C THR A 34 18.97 -15.46 14.76
N ARG A 35 18.07 -16.20 14.10
CA ARG A 35 16.67 -15.79 13.96
C ARG A 35 16.07 -15.49 15.34
N ARG A 36 15.61 -14.25 15.53
CA ARG A 36 14.86 -13.87 16.73
C ARG A 36 13.52 -14.62 16.79
N PRO A 37 13.17 -15.19 17.94
CA PRO A 37 11.83 -15.72 18.17
C PRO A 37 10.76 -14.64 17.96
N LEU A 38 9.58 -15.05 17.53
CA LEU A 38 8.46 -14.15 17.30
C LEU A 38 7.43 -14.33 18.42
N ASN A 39 6.79 -13.24 18.82
CA ASN A 39 5.58 -13.23 19.64
C ASN A 39 4.53 -12.40 18.91
N VAL A 40 3.61 -13.07 18.22
CA VAL A 40 2.73 -12.44 17.23
C VAL A 40 1.26 -12.68 17.56
N ALA A 41 0.46 -11.61 17.51
CA ALA A 41 -0.99 -11.73 17.43
C ALA A 41 -1.47 -11.53 15.99
N LEU A 42 -2.14 -12.53 15.43
CA LEU A 42 -2.96 -12.36 14.22
C LEU A 42 -4.33 -11.83 14.65
N VAL A 43 -4.63 -10.59 14.29
CA VAL A 43 -5.90 -9.93 14.59
C VAL A 43 -6.67 -9.78 13.29
N ILE A 44 -7.67 -10.63 13.10
CA ILE A 44 -8.34 -10.82 11.82
C ILE A 44 -9.76 -10.27 11.89
N ASP A 45 -10.02 -9.25 11.09
CA ASP A 45 -11.36 -8.75 10.84
C ASP A 45 -12.19 -9.83 10.15
N ARG A 46 -13.33 -10.17 10.75
CA ARG A 46 -14.34 -11.06 10.19
C ARG A 46 -15.67 -10.33 10.01
N SER A 47 -15.69 -9.01 9.91
CA SER A 47 -16.90 -8.23 9.63
C SER A 47 -17.50 -8.55 8.25
N GLY A 48 -18.73 -8.10 8.03
CA GLY A 48 -19.49 -8.41 6.81
C GLY A 48 -18.83 -7.89 5.52
N SER A 49 -18.04 -6.81 5.58
CA SER A 49 -17.29 -6.30 4.42
C SER A 49 -16.22 -7.30 3.96
N MET A 50 -15.57 -7.98 4.91
CA MET A 50 -14.55 -8.99 4.62
C MET A 50 -15.11 -10.22 3.90
N ALA A 51 -16.44 -10.36 3.76
CA ALA A 51 -17.06 -11.52 3.15
C ALA A 51 -16.55 -11.82 1.72
N GLY A 52 -16.40 -13.11 1.41
CA GLY A 52 -15.94 -13.56 0.10
C GLY A 52 -14.42 -13.61 -0.01
N SER A 53 -13.86 -12.92 -1.00
CA SER A 53 -12.43 -12.98 -1.32
C SER A 53 -11.52 -12.38 -0.22
N PRO A 54 -11.82 -11.21 0.38
CA PRO A 54 -10.94 -10.61 1.39
C PRO A 54 -10.66 -11.53 2.59
N LEU A 55 -11.71 -12.06 3.24
CA LEU A 55 -11.56 -12.99 4.36
C LEU A 55 -10.87 -14.28 3.92
N ARG A 56 -11.18 -14.80 2.73
CA ARG A 56 -10.51 -16.00 2.20
C ARG A 56 -9.00 -15.77 2.04
N TYR A 57 -8.59 -14.60 1.55
CA TYR A 57 -7.18 -14.24 1.40
C TYR A 57 -6.51 -14.04 2.75
N ALA A 58 -7.15 -13.32 3.68
CA ALA A 58 -6.67 -13.14 5.04
C ALA A 58 -6.43 -14.47 5.77
N LEU A 59 -7.40 -15.40 5.71
CA LEU A 59 -7.28 -16.72 6.35
C LEU A 59 -6.23 -17.61 5.68
N LYS A 60 -6.11 -17.57 4.34
CA LYS A 60 -5.07 -18.31 3.63
C LYS A 60 -3.68 -17.79 3.98
N ALA A 61 -3.49 -16.48 3.96
CA ALA A 61 -2.22 -15.85 4.30
C ALA A 61 -1.85 -16.08 5.77
N ALA A 62 -2.83 -16.04 6.69
CA ALA A 62 -2.66 -16.43 8.08
C ALA A 62 -2.23 -17.91 8.22
N ALA A 63 -2.83 -18.83 7.46
CA ALA A 63 -2.43 -20.23 7.47
C ALA A 63 -0.99 -20.44 6.92
N ASP A 64 -0.62 -19.73 5.86
CA ASP A 64 0.73 -19.76 5.29
C ASP A 64 1.76 -19.16 6.26
N PHE A 65 1.37 -18.12 7.00
CA PHE A 65 2.18 -17.54 8.08
C PHE A 65 2.45 -18.57 9.17
N VAL A 66 1.42 -19.30 9.64
CA VAL A 66 1.55 -20.38 10.63
C VAL A 66 2.52 -21.46 10.15
N ASP A 67 2.49 -21.82 8.86
CA ASP A 67 3.39 -22.83 8.30
C ASP A 67 4.87 -22.41 8.38
N ARG A 68 5.17 -21.11 8.35
CA ARG A 68 6.53 -20.56 8.40
C ARG A 68 7.02 -20.21 9.81
N LEU A 69 6.18 -20.34 10.84
CA LEU A 69 6.57 -20.21 12.25
C LEU A 69 7.32 -21.46 12.73
N THR A 70 8.03 -21.35 13.84
CA THR A 70 8.80 -22.41 14.49
C THR A 70 8.29 -22.62 15.91
N GLU A 71 8.69 -23.72 16.56
CA GLU A 71 8.26 -24.04 17.93
C GLU A 71 8.74 -23.05 19.01
N THR A 72 9.73 -22.21 18.69
CA THR A 72 10.22 -21.15 19.59
C THR A 72 9.39 -19.86 19.48
N ASP A 73 8.49 -19.77 18.49
CA ASP A 73 7.59 -18.65 18.30
C ASP A 73 6.30 -18.83 19.10
N VAL A 74 5.77 -17.71 19.59
CA VAL A 74 4.49 -17.60 20.27
C VAL A 74 3.48 -16.98 19.31
N LEU A 75 2.30 -17.59 19.23
CA LEU A 75 1.19 -17.12 18.42
C LEU A 75 -0.06 -16.98 19.28
N SER A 76 -0.80 -15.89 19.06
CA SER A 76 -2.20 -15.75 19.46
C SER A 76 -3.05 -15.35 18.27
N ILE A 77 -4.33 -15.72 18.28
CA ILE A 77 -5.28 -15.42 17.20
C ILE A 77 -6.51 -14.77 17.80
N VAL A 78 -6.79 -13.56 17.36
CA VAL A 78 -8.01 -12.80 17.67
C VAL A 78 -8.78 -12.64 16.38
N VAL A 79 -10.08 -12.91 16.42
CA VAL A 79 -10.99 -12.55 15.34
C VAL A 79 -12.02 -11.57 15.89
N TYR A 80 -12.44 -10.63 15.05
CA TYR A 80 -13.40 -9.62 15.52
C TYR A 80 -14.41 -9.22 14.45
N ASP A 81 -15.61 -8.92 14.90
CA ASP A 81 -16.68 -8.23 14.17
C ASP A 81 -17.34 -7.23 15.14
N ASP A 82 -18.59 -7.44 15.55
CA ASP A 82 -19.22 -6.72 16.67
C ASP A 82 -18.53 -7.09 17.99
N ASP A 83 -18.20 -8.38 18.09
CA ASP A 83 -17.59 -9.04 19.23
C ASP A 83 -16.11 -9.32 18.95
N VAL A 84 -15.35 -9.52 20.02
CA VAL A 84 -13.92 -9.82 19.96
C VAL A 84 -13.69 -11.19 20.57
N ASP A 85 -13.30 -12.15 19.72
CA ASP A 85 -13.08 -13.53 20.13
C ASP A 85 -11.60 -13.87 20.07
N THR A 86 -11.06 -14.44 21.16
CA THR A 86 -9.72 -15.02 21.18
C THR A 86 -9.82 -16.49 20.78
N LEU A 87 -9.50 -16.84 19.52
CA LEU A 87 -9.52 -18.23 19.04
C LEU A 87 -8.33 -19.03 19.57
N LEU A 88 -7.22 -18.35 19.82
CA LEU A 88 -6.00 -18.95 20.32
C LEU A 88 -5.35 -17.98 21.31
N ASP A 89 -5.32 -18.34 22.58
CA ASP A 89 -4.47 -17.64 23.57
C ASP A 89 -2.99 -17.82 23.22
N ALA A 90 -2.16 -16.87 23.68
CA ALA A 90 -0.73 -16.84 23.38
C ALA A 90 -0.02 -18.12 23.81
N GLN A 91 0.49 -18.88 22.85
CA GLN A 91 1.18 -20.15 23.11
C GLN A 91 2.26 -20.46 22.06
N PRO A 92 3.26 -21.31 22.40
CA PRO A 92 4.24 -21.80 21.44
C PRO A 92 3.62 -22.57 20.28
N VAL A 93 4.12 -22.37 19.06
CA VAL A 93 3.57 -23.01 17.84
C VAL A 93 4.06 -24.46 17.70
N ARG A 94 3.38 -25.38 18.39
CA ARG A 94 3.69 -26.82 18.37
C ARG A 94 2.79 -27.62 17.43
N ASP A 95 1.48 -27.32 17.42
CA ASP A 95 0.50 -28.00 16.57
C ASP A 95 -0.04 -27.05 15.50
N LYS A 96 0.70 -26.94 14.39
CA LYS A 96 0.32 -26.12 13.25
C LYS A 96 -0.97 -26.59 12.58
N ALA A 97 -1.27 -27.89 12.62
CA ALA A 97 -2.46 -28.44 11.99
C ALA A 97 -3.72 -27.99 12.74
N ALA A 98 -3.73 -28.13 14.07
CA ALA A 98 -4.82 -27.66 14.91
C ALA A 98 -5.06 -26.15 14.78
N ILE A 99 -4.00 -25.34 14.75
CA ILE A 99 -4.11 -23.89 14.56
C ILE A 99 -4.75 -23.55 13.21
N LYS A 100 -4.34 -24.22 12.13
CA LYS A 100 -4.95 -24.01 10.80
C LYS A 100 -6.41 -24.47 10.74
N ASP A 101 -6.79 -25.49 11.50
CA ASP A 101 -8.17 -25.94 11.59
C ASP A 101 -9.06 -24.92 12.30
N LEU A 102 -8.56 -24.22 13.33
CA LEU A 102 -9.25 -23.07 13.92
C LEU A 102 -9.52 -21.96 12.89
N LEU A 103 -8.50 -21.61 12.09
CA LEU A 103 -8.62 -20.59 11.02
C LEU A 103 -9.67 -20.98 9.96
N LYS A 104 -9.76 -22.27 9.58
CA LYS A 104 -10.79 -22.76 8.66
C LYS A 104 -12.22 -22.58 9.18
N GLY A 105 -12.41 -22.43 10.50
CA GLY A 105 -13.70 -22.21 11.13
C GLY A 105 -14.21 -20.78 11.02
N VAL A 106 -13.35 -19.81 10.72
CA VAL A 106 -13.70 -18.37 10.73
C VAL A 106 -14.68 -18.02 9.60
N ARG A 107 -15.74 -17.27 9.93
CA ARG A 107 -16.78 -16.83 8.99
C ARG A 107 -17.03 -15.34 9.15
N ALA A 108 -17.41 -14.70 8.05
CA ALA A 108 -17.81 -13.30 8.07
C ALA A 108 -19.08 -13.12 8.94
N GLY A 109 -19.17 -11.98 9.61
CA GLY A 109 -20.15 -11.66 10.63
C GLY A 109 -20.58 -10.20 10.57
N GLY A 110 -20.70 -9.56 11.74
CA GLY A 110 -21.35 -8.25 11.95
C GLY A 110 -20.60 -7.02 11.43
N ILE A 111 -20.64 -5.92 12.20
CA ILE A 111 -19.88 -4.69 11.94
C ILE A 111 -18.44 -4.82 12.47
N THR A 112 -17.71 -3.71 12.62
CA THR A 112 -16.24 -3.68 12.69
C THR A 112 -15.76 -2.98 13.97
N ASN A 113 -15.57 -3.77 15.03
CA ASN A 113 -14.95 -3.35 16.30
C ASN A 113 -13.42 -3.45 16.24
N LEU A 114 -12.81 -2.68 15.33
CA LEU A 114 -11.37 -2.67 15.10
C LEU A 114 -10.58 -2.39 16.37
N SER A 115 -11.01 -1.39 17.15
CA SER A 115 -10.34 -1.00 18.38
C SER A 115 -10.30 -2.14 19.41
N GLY A 116 -11.41 -2.85 19.60
CA GLY A 116 -11.48 -3.98 20.53
C GLY A 116 -10.59 -5.15 20.09
N GLY A 117 -10.66 -5.53 18.81
CA GLY A 117 -9.83 -6.61 18.26
C GLY A 117 -8.34 -6.30 18.36
N TRP A 118 -7.94 -5.09 17.95
CA TRP A 118 -6.56 -4.64 18.00
C TRP A 118 -6.03 -4.54 19.44
N LEU A 119 -6.78 -3.92 20.37
CA LEU A 119 -6.37 -3.82 21.77
C LEU A 119 -6.22 -5.19 22.42
N ARG A 120 -7.14 -6.13 22.13
CA ARG A 120 -7.02 -7.51 22.61
C ARG A 120 -5.78 -8.21 22.08
N GLY A 121 -5.43 -8.00 20.80
CA GLY A 121 -4.17 -8.46 20.23
C GLY A 121 -2.95 -7.87 20.96
N CYS A 122 -2.94 -6.56 21.23
CA CYS A 122 -1.88 -5.92 22.00
C CYS A 122 -1.76 -6.49 23.42
N GLU A 123 -2.87 -6.78 24.09
CA GLU A 123 -2.89 -7.39 25.43
C GLU A 123 -2.26 -8.77 25.43
N LEU A 124 -2.61 -9.62 24.46
CA LEU A 124 -2.07 -10.98 24.33
C LEU A 124 -0.56 -10.95 24.07
N VAL A 125 -0.10 -10.09 23.16
CA VAL A 125 1.33 -9.91 22.88
C VAL A 125 2.04 -9.36 24.12
N ALA A 126 1.47 -8.39 24.82
CA ALA A 126 2.06 -7.84 26.04
C ALA A 126 2.14 -8.86 27.18
N GLY A 127 1.10 -9.69 27.35
CA GLY A 127 1.05 -10.74 28.38
C GLY A 127 2.05 -11.86 28.15
N ALA A 128 2.37 -12.18 26.90
CA ALA A 128 3.41 -13.13 26.51
C ALA A 128 4.72 -12.45 26.08
N ARG A 129 4.91 -11.16 26.42
CA ARG A 129 6.01 -10.35 25.92
C ARG A 129 7.34 -10.98 26.30
N ARG A 130 8.18 -11.11 25.29
CA ARG A 130 9.53 -11.65 25.42
C ARG A 130 10.50 -10.60 24.94
N ALA A 131 11.43 -10.23 25.80
CA ALA A 131 12.36 -9.17 25.49
C ALA A 131 13.38 -9.63 24.40
N ASP A 132 13.64 -10.94 24.31
CA ASP A 132 14.45 -11.59 23.27
C ASP A 132 13.67 -11.82 21.95
N ALA A 133 12.37 -11.50 21.90
CA ALA A 133 11.51 -11.75 20.75
C ALA A 133 11.09 -10.47 20.04
N VAL A 134 10.68 -10.60 18.77
CA VAL A 134 9.91 -9.54 18.09
C VAL A 134 8.46 -9.66 18.52
N ASN A 135 7.96 -8.64 19.23
CA ASN A 135 6.58 -8.59 19.76
C ASN A 135 5.72 -7.72 18.83
N ARG A 136 4.83 -8.34 18.05
CA ARG A 136 4.13 -7.69 16.93
C ARG A 136 2.65 -8.07 16.88
N VAL A 137 1.80 -7.09 16.61
CA VAL A 137 0.41 -7.33 16.18
C VAL A 137 0.33 -7.22 14.66
N LEU A 138 -0.27 -8.21 14.00
CA LEU A 138 -0.66 -8.14 12.59
C LEU A 138 -2.18 -7.92 12.52
N LEU A 139 -2.60 -6.70 12.19
CA LEU A 139 -4.00 -6.31 12.07
C LEU A 139 -4.45 -6.41 10.62
N LEU A 140 -5.40 -7.30 10.32
CA LEU A 140 -5.93 -7.56 8.97
C LEU A 140 -7.37 -7.02 8.89
N THR A 141 -7.66 -6.09 7.99
CA THR A 141 -9.02 -5.51 7.86
C THR A 141 -9.28 -4.90 6.48
N ASP A 142 -10.54 -4.89 6.04
CA ASP A 142 -11.02 -4.14 4.88
C ASP A 142 -11.98 -2.98 5.25
N GLY A 143 -12.20 -2.78 6.55
CA GLY A 143 -13.30 -1.98 7.09
C GLY A 143 -12.86 -0.66 7.71
N GLN A 144 -13.86 0.10 8.15
CA GLN A 144 -13.69 1.33 8.95
C GLN A 144 -13.95 0.99 10.41
N ALA A 145 -13.29 1.67 11.34
CA ALA A 145 -13.63 1.51 12.75
C ALA A 145 -15.02 2.12 12.99
N ASN A 146 -16.05 1.27 13.12
CA ASN A 146 -17.45 1.72 13.24
C ASN A 146 -18.10 1.29 14.58
N HIS A 147 -17.38 0.52 15.40
CA HIS A 147 -17.76 0.13 16.75
C HIS A 147 -16.58 0.25 17.73
N GLY A 148 -16.88 0.54 19.00
CA GLY A 148 -15.87 0.80 20.02
C GLY A 148 -15.28 2.22 19.91
N VAL A 149 -13.96 2.34 20.04
CA VAL A 149 -13.25 3.60 19.79
C VAL A 149 -13.04 3.75 18.29
N THR A 150 -13.67 4.76 17.69
CA THR A 150 -13.62 5.02 16.24
C THR A 150 -12.82 6.29 15.90
N ASP A 151 -12.33 7.01 16.92
CA ASP A 151 -11.53 8.22 16.69
C ASP A 151 -10.11 7.84 16.22
N THR A 152 -9.80 8.22 14.98
CA THR A 152 -8.53 7.93 14.32
C THR A 152 -7.33 8.46 15.10
N GLY A 153 -7.40 9.69 15.62
CA GLY A 153 -6.33 10.32 16.38
C GLY A 153 -6.03 9.61 17.70
N VAL A 154 -7.08 9.18 18.41
CA VAL A 154 -6.96 8.40 19.66
C VAL A 154 -6.30 7.04 19.39
N LEU A 155 -6.71 6.33 18.33
CA LEU A 155 -6.13 5.03 18.00
C LEU A 155 -4.66 5.14 17.58
N ILE A 156 -4.31 6.13 16.77
CA ILE A 156 -2.92 6.42 16.38
C ILE A 156 -2.05 6.72 17.61
N LYS A 157 -2.53 7.59 18.51
CA LYS A 157 -1.83 7.91 19.77
C LYS A 157 -1.69 6.69 20.66
N THR A 158 -2.71 5.84 20.71
CA THR A 158 -2.66 4.59 21.48
C THR A 158 -1.63 3.64 20.87
N ALA A 159 -1.52 3.56 19.54
CA ALA A 159 -0.55 2.71 18.86
C ALA A 159 0.89 3.16 19.15
N ALA A 160 1.13 4.47 19.22
CA ALA A 160 2.39 5.04 19.69
C ALA A 160 2.75 4.59 21.11
N SER A 161 1.78 4.66 22.03
CA SER A 161 1.98 4.24 23.43
C SER A 161 2.21 2.73 23.58
N LYS A 162 1.53 1.89 22.78
CA LYS A 162 1.78 0.44 22.77
C LYS A 162 3.18 0.11 22.25
N ALA A 163 3.67 0.84 21.25
CA ALA A 163 5.03 0.67 20.75
C ALA A 163 6.10 1.08 21.78
N GLU A 164 5.87 2.16 22.55
CA GLU A 164 6.74 2.51 23.68
C GLU A 164 6.77 1.42 24.75
N ALA A 165 5.65 0.69 24.94
CA ALA A 165 5.58 -0.49 25.79
C ALA A 165 6.19 -1.76 25.14
N GLY A 166 6.78 -1.64 23.95
CA GLY A 166 7.45 -2.72 23.22
C GLY A 166 6.53 -3.62 22.40
N VAL A 167 5.34 -3.14 22.00
CA VAL A 167 4.39 -3.84 21.12
C VAL A 167 4.11 -3.01 19.87
N SER A 168 4.72 -3.37 18.75
CA SER A 168 4.50 -2.70 17.46
C SER A 168 3.31 -3.31 16.70
N THR A 169 2.72 -2.55 15.76
CA THR A 169 1.57 -3.01 14.96
C THR A 169 1.88 -2.88 13.47
N THR A 170 1.76 -3.97 12.74
CA THR A 170 1.68 -3.96 11.28
C THR A 170 0.21 -4.09 10.87
N THR A 171 -0.22 -3.27 9.92
CA THR A 171 -1.60 -3.23 9.43
C THR A 171 -1.66 -3.69 7.98
N LEU A 172 -2.64 -4.51 7.64
CA LEU A 172 -2.87 -5.05 6.31
C LEU A 172 -4.28 -4.69 5.86
N GLY A 173 -4.36 -3.76 4.91
CA GLY A 173 -5.61 -3.28 4.33
C GLY A 173 -6.02 -4.14 3.14
N PHE A 174 -7.22 -4.74 3.18
CA PHE A 174 -7.76 -5.53 2.08
C PHE A 174 -8.76 -4.71 1.25
N GLY A 175 -8.64 -4.78 -0.08
CA GLY A 175 -9.58 -4.10 -0.98
C GLY A 175 -9.60 -2.57 -0.85
N SER A 176 -10.53 -1.90 -1.51
CA SER A 176 -10.51 -0.43 -1.63
C SER A 176 -11.30 0.32 -0.55
N SER A 177 -11.83 -0.36 0.47
CA SER A 177 -12.84 0.22 1.38
C SER A 177 -12.33 0.55 2.79
N PHE A 178 -11.12 0.11 3.16
CA PHE A 178 -10.56 0.34 4.49
C PHE A 178 -10.27 1.83 4.78
N GLU A 179 -10.21 2.16 6.07
CA GLU A 179 -9.82 3.49 6.57
C GLU A 179 -8.29 3.64 6.60
N GLU A 180 -7.76 4.24 5.55
CA GLU A 180 -6.32 4.31 5.35
C GLU A 180 -5.59 5.18 6.37
N ASP A 181 -6.11 6.36 6.68
CA ASP A 181 -5.46 7.30 7.59
C ASP A 181 -5.28 6.65 8.97
N LEU A 182 -6.24 5.81 9.36
CA LEU A 182 -6.18 4.97 10.55
C LEU A 182 -5.10 3.89 10.43
N LEU A 183 -5.14 3.04 9.41
CA LEU A 183 -4.20 1.91 9.31
C LEU A 183 -2.75 2.37 9.12
N ILE A 184 -2.51 3.27 8.17
CA ILE A 184 -1.18 3.84 7.92
C ILE A 184 -0.71 4.61 9.15
N GLY A 185 -1.60 5.40 9.77
CA GLY A 185 -1.31 6.15 10.98
C GLY A 185 -0.89 5.24 12.14
N MET A 186 -1.61 4.15 12.39
CA MET A 186 -1.29 3.18 13.44
C MET A 186 0.03 2.44 13.17
N ALA A 187 0.25 1.98 11.94
CA ALA A 187 1.50 1.35 11.54
C ALA A 187 2.69 2.29 11.72
N ARG A 188 2.57 3.54 11.23
CA ARG A 188 3.60 4.58 11.37
C ARG A 188 3.88 4.91 12.82
N ALA A 189 2.84 5.18 13.61
CA ALA A 189 2.97 5.58 15.00
C ALA A 189 3.56 4.48 15.89
N SER A 190 3.31 3.22 15.55
CA SER A 190 3.84 2.07 16.27
C SER A 190 5.19 1.54 15.75
N GLY A 191 5.78 2.18 14.73
CA GLY A 191 7.03 1.74 14.11
C GLY A 191 6.90 0.43 13.29
N GLY A 192 5.68 -0.06 13.05
CA GLY A 192 5.40 -1.22 12.21
C GLY A 192 5.16 -0.87 10.75
N ASN A 193 4.63 -1.82 9.97
CA ASN A 193 4.46 -1.71 8.52
C ASN A 193 2.98 -1.61 8.10
N PHE A 194 2.73 -1.04 6.93
CA PHE A 194 1.44 -1.03 6.26
C PHE A 194 1.59 -1.75 4.92
N TYR A 195 0.59 -2.55 4.58
CA TYR A 195 0.49 -3.19 3.28
C TYR A 195 -0.93 -3.12 2.75
N PHE A 196 -1.07 -2.73 1.48
CA PHE A 196 -2.31 -2.80 0.75
C PHE A 196 -2.38 -4.08 -0.09
N ILE A 197 -3.43 -4.88 0.11
CA ILE A 197 -3.66 -6.17 -0.56
C ILE A 197 -4.85 -6.04 -1.51
N GLN A 198 -4.58 -6.16 -2.82
CA GLN A 198 -5.59 -6.10 -3.88
C GLN A 198 -6.00 -7.50 -4.39
N SER A 199 -5.09 -8.46 -4.38
CA SER A 199 -5.30 -9.82 -4.90
C SER A 199 -4.82 -10.92 -3.94
N MET A 200 -5.06 -12.18 -4.30
CA MET A 200 -4.63 -13.35 -3.52
C MET A 200 -3.12 -13.51 -3.51
N ASP A 201 -2.48 -13.33 -4.66
CA ASP A 201 -1.03 -13.46 -4.81
C ASP A 201 -0.33 -12.36 -4.00
N ASP A 202 -0.89 -11.14 -3.99
CA ASP A 202 -0.39 -10.05 -3.15
C ASP A 202 -0.42 -10.42 -1.67
N ALA A 203 -1.47 -11.10 -1.20
CA ALA A 203 -1.63 -11.43 0.21
C ALA A 203 -0.53 -12.39 0.71
N ALA A 204 -0.30 -13.49 -0.01
CA ALA A 204 0.71 -14.48 0.40
C ALA A 204 2.12 -13.88 0.37
N ASP A 205 2.43 -13.09 -0.66
CA ASP A 205 3.72 -12.43 -0.80
C ASP A 205 3.96 -11.39 0.29
N VAL A 206 2.95 -10.55 0.58
CA VAL A 206 3.02 -9.52 1.64
C VAL A 206 3.28 -10.15 3.01
N PHE A 207 2.55 -11.22 3.35
CA PHE A 207 2.77 -11.93 4.62
C PHE A 207 4.16 -12.57 4.69
N GLY A 208 4.63 -13.14 3.57
CA GLY A 208 5.98 -13.66 3.46
C GLY A 208 7.03 -12.58 3.73
N ILE A 209 6.89 -11.42 3.09
CA ILE A 209 7.79 -10.28 3.24
C ILE A 209 7.76 -9.73 4.66
N GLU A 210 6.59 -9.59 5.27
CA GLU A 210 6.49 -9.12 6.66
C GLU A 210 7.14 -10.11 7.62
N LEU A 211 6.93 -11.41 7.41
CA LEU A 211 7.59 -12.43 8.22
C LEU A 211 9.10 -12.38 8.07
N ASP A 212 9.62 -12.30 6.84
CA ASP A 212 11.05 -12.22 6.57
C ASP A 212 11.65 -10.92 7.14
N THR A 213 10.88 -9.82 7.09
CA THR A 213 11.23 -8.55 7.73
C THR A 213 11.34 -8.71 9.25
N MET A 214 10.37 -9.35 9.91
CA MET A 214 10.42 -9.60 11.35
C MET A 214 11.58 -10.52 11.74
N LYS A 215 11.92 -11.50 10.89
CA LYS A 215 13.06 -12.41 11.11
C LYS A 215 14.40 -11.69 10.99
N ALA A 216 14.48 -10.69 10.11
CA ALA A 216 15.69 -9.91 9.85
C ALA A 216 15.84 -8.70 10.79
N VAL A 217 15.09 -8.58 11.89
CA VAL A 217 15.25 -7.45 12.83
C VAL A 217 16.58 -7.57 13.59
N ALA A 218 17.52 -6.69 13.29
CA ALA A 218 18.83 -6.61 13.92
C ALA A 218 18.79 -5.80 15.23
N ALA A 219 18.03 -4.69 15.25
CA ALA A 219 17.81 -3.87 16.43
C ALA A 219 16.40 -3.28 16.43
N GLN A 220 15.86 -3.00 17.62
CA GLN A 220 14.52 -2.45 17.83
C GLN A 220 14.59 -1.08 18.49
N ASN A 221 13.47 -0.35 18.40
CA ASN A 221 13.27 0.92 19.12
C ASN A 221 14.39 1.94 18.86
N LEU A 222 14.85 2.07 17.61
CA LEU A 222 15.82 3.10 17.27
C LEU A 222 15.20 4.48 17.51
N THR A 223 15.69 5.15 18.54
CA THR A 223 15.36 6.53 18.88
C THR A 223 16.59 7.39 18.63
N VAL A 224 16.42 8.48 17.89
CA VAL A 224 17.49 9.41 17.52
C VAL A 224 17.15 10.78 18.07
N THR A 225 18.07 11.41 18.79
CA THR A 225 17.93 12.78 19.27
C THR A 225 18.90 13.68 18.52
N LEU A 226 18.35 14.70 17.86
CA LEU A 226 19.09 15.73 17.13
C LEU A 226 19.17 16.98 18.01
N THR A 227 20.39 17.41 18.31
CA THR A 227 20.65 18.65 19.07
C THR A 227 21.34 19.66 18.15
N PRO A 228 20.64 20.71 17.67
CA PRO A 228 21.22 21.71 16.79
C PRO A 228 22.26 22.57 17.54
N ALA A 229 23.34 22.92 16.83
CA ALA A 229 24.31 23.88 17.30
C ALA A 229 23.75 25.32 17.25
N PRO A 230 24.34 26.29 17.98
CA PRO A 230 23.93 27.70 17.88
C PRO A 230 23.98 28.21 16.43
N GLY A 231 22.91 28.87 15.98
CA GLY A 231 22.79 29.38 14.60
C GLY A 231 22.31 28.35 13.58
N VAL A 232 22.04 27.10 14.00
CA VAL A 232 21.44 26.05 13.17
C VAL A 232 20.01 25.77 13.63
N GLN A 233 19.11 25.62 12.67
CA GLN A 233 17.72 25.20 12.92
C GLN A 233 17.40 23.96 12.09
N ILE A 234 16.67 23.02 12.68
CA ILE A 234 16.10 21.90 11.93
C ILE A 234 14.87 22.44 11.19
N ALA A 235 15.00 22.62 9.88
CA ALA A 235 13.95 23.19 9.04
C ALA A 235 12.92 22.13 8.62
N ASP A 236 13.36 20.90 8.38
CA ASP A 236 12.47 19.80 8.01
C ASP A 236 13.04 18.42 8.34
N ILE A 237 12.16 17.45 8.55
CA ILE A 237 12.51 16.02 8.64
C ILE A 237 11.92 15.33 7.42
N LEU A 238 12.78 14.70 6.63
CA LEU A 238 12.40 14.05 5.38
C LEU A 238 11.91 12.61 5.60
N SER A 239 12.35 11.97 6.68
CA SER A 239 11.86 10.64 7.04
C SER A 239 10.48 10.75 7.71
N LEU A 240 9.53 9.90 7.29
CA LEU A 240 8.17 9.80 7.86
C LEU A 240 8.17 9.14 9.25
N ALA A 241 8.94 9.70 10.18
CA ALA A 241 9.09 9.25 11.55
C ALA A 241 8.22 10.06 12.49
N ARG A 242 7.86 9.47 13.64
CA ARG A 242 7.27 10.23 14.74
C ARG A 242 8.34 11.15 15.34
N THR A 243 8.00 12.42 15.52
CA THR A 243 8.91 13.44 16.03
C THR A 243 8.33 14.10 17.28
N ASP A 244 9.17 14.24 18.30
CA ASP A 244 8.89 14.98 19.52
C ASP A 244 9.88 16.15 19.62
N THR A 245 9.39 17.38 19.46
CA THR A 245 10.22 18.60 19.50
C THR A 245 10.20 19.19 20.90
N GLY A 246 11.37 19.25 21.54
CA GLY A 246 11.58 19.90 22.83
C GLY A 246 11.57 21.42 22.72
N ALA A 247 11.27 22.10 23.83
CA ALA A 247 11.24 23.56 23.92
C ALA A 247 12.63 24.22 23.69
N ASP A 248 13.70 23.44 23.77
CA ASP A 248 15.09 23.84 23.56
C ASP A 248 15.59 23.59 22.13
N GLY A 249 14.69 23.23 21.21
CA GLY A 249 15.03 22.96 19.81
C GLY A 249 15.60 21.56 19.56
N ARG A 250 15.72 20.71 20.59
CA ARG A 250 16.04 19.28 20.40
C ARG A 250 14.88 18.55 19.75
N VAL A 251 15.17 17.67 18.80
CA VAL A 251 14.16 16.84 18.13
C VAL A 251 14.47 15.38 18.38
N THR A 252 13.52 14.66 18.98
CA THR A 252 13.60 13.21 19.18
C THR A 252 12.77 12.51 18.11
N LEU A 253 13.37 11.57 17.40
CA LEU A 253 12.75 10.80 16.33
C LEU A 253 12.67 9.33 16.69
N HIS A 254 11.51 8.73 16.47
CA HIS A 254 11.31 7.29 16.67
C HIS A 254 11.32 6.60 15.30
N LEU A 255 12.46 6.02 14.95
CA LEU A 255 12.68 5.38 13.65
C LEU A 255 12.21 3.92 13.64
N GLY A 256 12.00 3.30 14.81
CA GLY A 256 11.51 1.93 14.93
C GLY A 256 12.61 0.89 14.69
N ASP A 257 12.28 -0.20 14.00
CA ASP A 257 13.20 -1.33 13.83
C ASP A 257 14.28 -1.05 12.75
N VAL A 258 15.47 -1.62 12.97
CA VAL A 258 16.62 -1.70 12.05
C VAL A 258 16.77 -3.15 11.63
N TYR A 259 16.90 -3.38 10.33
CA TYR A 259 16.94 -4.71 9.74
C TYR A 259 18.37 -5.09 9.32
N GLU A 260 18.66 -6.38 9.30
CA GLU A 260 19.94 -6.95 8.87
C GLU A 260 20.26 -6.49 7.45
N ASN A 261 21.48 -5.97 7.26
CA ASN A 261 22.00 -5.51 5.97
C ASN A 261 21.18 -4.40 5.29
N GLU A 262 20.27 -3.73 6.00
CA GLU A 262 19.49 -2.60 5.48
C GLU A 262 19.85 -1.32 6.24
N ASP A 263 20.10 -0.22 5.51
CA ASP A 263 20.25 1.08 6.14
C ASP A 263 18.90 1.62 6.59
N LYS A 264 18.79 1.99 7.86
CA LYS A 264 17.72 2.86 8.31
C LYS A 264 18.09 4.32 8.02
N LEU A 265 17.34 4.96 7.12
CA LEU A 265 17.64 6.32 6.65
C LEU A 265 16.91 7.40 7.45
N LEU A 266 17.64 8.43 7.84
CA LEU A 266 17.11 9.68 8.39
C LEU A 266 17.59 10.87 7.55
N GLY A 267 16.69 11.45 6.76
CA GLY A 267 16.94 12.69 6.04
C GLY A 267 16.51 13.91 6.86
N VAL A 268 17.38 14.91 6.96
CA VAL A 268 17.15 16.14 7.72
C VAL A 268 17.49 17.33 6.83
N GLN A 269 16.64 18.36 6.84
CA GLN A 269 16.95 19.65 6.25
C GLN A 269 17.24 20.65 7.36
N LEU A 270 18.40 21.29 7.27
CA LEU A 270 18.84 22.32 8.19
C LEU A 270 18.76 23.69 7.53
N HIS A 271 18.42 24.70 8.32
CA HIS A 271 18.69 26.09 8.01
C HIS A 271 19.92 26.51 8.82
N VAL A 272 21.00 26.84 8.12
CA VAL A 272 22.27 27.25 8.73
C VAL A 272 22.42 28.76 8.51
N SER A 273 22.57 29.51 9.61
CA SER A 273 22.86 30.95 9.57
C SER A 273 24.20 31.23 8.89
N ALA A 274 24.47 32.48 8.49
CA ALA A 274 25.74 32.83 7.86
C ALA A 274 26.94 32.44 8.74
N LEU A 275 27.79 31.55 8.23
CA LEU A 275 29.00 31.08 8.90
C LEU A 275 30.23 31.83 8.39
N ALA A 276 31.14 32.17 9.31
CA ALA A 276 32.47 32.65 8.94
C ALA A 276 33.31 31.51 8.33
N ALA A 277 34.35 31.83 7.55
CA ALA A 277 35.25 30.82 7.00
C ALA A 277 35.80 29.88 8.10
N GLY A 278 35.79 28.57 7.85
CA GLY A 278 36.31 27.55 8.78
C GLY A 278 35.31 26.43 9.10
N THR A 279 35.67 25.59 10.07
CA THR A 279 34.85 24.43 10.50
C THR A 279 33.92 24.83 11.63
N HIS A 280 32.65 24.47 11.50
CA HIS A 280 31.60 24.77 12.49
C HIS A 280 30.80 23.53 12.83
N ASP A 281 30.39 23.42 14.10
CA ASP A 281 29.43 22.41 14.53
C ASP A 281 28.05 22.73 13.95
N LEU A 282 27.38 21.71 13.42
CA LEU A 282 26.03 21.81 12.90
C LEU A 282 25.02 21.14 13.82
N LEU A 283 25.30 19.89 14.20
CA LEU A 283 24.33 19.02 14.85
C LEU A 283 25.08 18.00 15.69
N HIS A 284 24.62 17.77 16.91
CA HIS A 284 25.03 16.63 17.71
C HIS A 284 23.91 15.58 17.67
N VAL A 285 24.22 14.42 17.11
CA VAL A 285 23.28 13.29 16.98
C VAL A 285 23.58 12.28 18.07
N THR A 286 22.57 11.89 18.83
CA THR A 286 22.66 10.74 19.73
C THR A 286 21.59 9.72 19.35
N TYR A 287 21.86 8.44 19.58
CA TYR A 287 20.89 7.39 19.32
C TYR A 287 20.89 6.33 20.41
N ARG A 288 19.75 5.64 20.52
CA ARG A 288 19.55 4.45 21.34
C ARG A 288 18.77 3.41 20.54
N ALA A 289 19.15 2.14 20.64
CA ALA A 289 18.39 1.01 20.11
C ALA A 289 18.60 -0.22 21.01
N ASP A 290 17.73 -1.22 20.91
CA ASP A 290 17.85 -2.49 21.64
C ASP A 290 18.18 -3.63 20.66
N ALA A 291 19.33 -4.27 20.80
CA ALA A 291 19.77 -5.38 19.96
C ALA A 291 19.92 -6.67 20.77
N ILE A 292 19.94 -7.82 20.09
CA ILE A 292 20.27 -9.10 20.71
C ILE A 292 21.66 -9.52 20.30
N ARG A 293 22.54 -9.72 21.27
CA ARG A 293 23.88 -10.29 21.09
C ARG A 293 24.09 -11.42 22.07
N ASP A 294 24.54 -12.57 21.57
CA ASP A 294 24.82 -13.77 22.37
C ASP A 294 23.64 -14.20 23.29
N GLY A 295 22.40 -14.02 22.81
CA GLY A 295 21.19 -14.38 23.54
C GLY A 295 20.80 -13.41 24.67
N GLN A 296 21.47 -12.26 24.77
CA GLN A 296 21.14 -11.19 25.72
C GLN A 296 20.74 -9.91 24.99
N ILE A 297 19.91 -9.10 25.66
CA ILE A 297 19.53 -7.78 25.14
C ILE A 297 20.59 -6.79 25.55
N GLU A 298 21.17 -6.14 24.57
CA GLU A 298 22.12 -5.05 24.73
C GLU A 298 21.46 -3.76 24.26
N THR A 299 21.44 -2.74 25.12
CA THR A 299 21.08 -1.39 24.69
C THR A 299 22.29 -0.78 23.99
N LEU A 300 22.15 -0.56 22.68
CA LEU A 300 23.11 0.13 21.86
C LEU A 300 22.90 1.64 21.99
N THR A 301 23.96 2.37 22.32
CA THR A 301 23.96 3.84 22.29
C THR A 301 25.15 4.34 21.50
N GLY A 302 25.01 5.49 20.85
CA GLY A 302 26.13 6.17 20.24
C GLY A 302 25.84 7.63 20.00
N GLU A 303 26.90 8.36 19.67
CA GLU A 303 26.86 9.78 19.39
C GLU A 303 27.70 10.10 18.15
N LEU A 304 27.29 11.14 17.43
CA LEU A 304 27.95 11.60 16.22
C LEU A 304 27.86 13.13 16.16
N PRO A 305 28.94 13.86 16.48
CA PRO A 305 29.02 15.28 16.19
C PRO A 305 29.16 15.48 14.68
N LEU A 306 28.39 16.42 14.14
CA LEU A 306 28.41 16.78 12.72
C LEU A 306 28.91 18.19 12.56
N GLN A 307 29.87 18.34 11.65
CA GLN A 307 30.50 19.60 11.32
C GLN A 307 30.39 19.86 9.82
N ALA A 308 30.39 21.14 9.45
CA ALA A 308 30.56 21.57 8.07
C ALA A 308 31.66 22.62 7.98
N THR A 309 32.29 22.67 6.81
CA THR A 309 33.29 23.70 6.49
C THR A 309 32.62 24.80 5.69
N ALA A 310 32.69 26.03 6.16
CA ALA A 310 32.31 27.21 5.39
C ALA A 310 33.52 27.73 4.62
N ALA A 311 33.38 27.90 3.30
CA ALA A 311 34.45 28.35 2.42
C ALA A 311 33.92 29.11 1.20
N GLY A 312 34.83 29.66 0.39
CA GLY A 312 34.51 30.33 -0.87
C GLY A 312 33.90 29.40 -1.93
N ILE A 313 33.33 30.01 -2.98
CA ILE A 313 32.53 29.33 -4.02
C ILE A 313 33.28 28.21 -4.75
N GLU A 314 34.59 28.34 -4.94
CA GLU A 314 35.41 27.33 -5.61
C GLU A 314 35.49 26.03 -4.80
N ALA A 315 35.62 26.14 -3.47
CA ALA A 315 35.66 24.98 -2.58
C ALA A 315 34.29 24.27 -2.52
N VAL A 316 33.20 25.03 -2.57
CA VAL A 316 31.83 24.48 -2.65
C VAL A 316 31.65 23.70 -3.96
N ALA A 317 32.09 24.25 -5.10
CA ALA A 317 31.99 23.58 -6.39
C ALA A 317 32.83 22.29 -6.44
N ALA A 318 34.01 22.30 -5.82
CA ALA A 318 34.91 21.14 -5.79
C ALA A 318 34.42 20.01 -4.86
N ALA A 319 33.63 20.33 -3.85
CA ALA A 319 33.18 19.37 -2.83
C ALA A 319 32.21 18.29 -3.36
N GLY A 320 31.56 18.54 -4.50
CA GLY A 320 30.58 17.63 -5.11
C GLY A 320 29.29 17.47 -4.29
N ALA A 321 28.23 16.97 -4.93
CA ALA A 321 26.97 16.64 -4.27
C ALA A 321 26.91 15.13 -3.96
N GLY A 322 26.78 14.77 -2.68
CA GLY A 322 26.64 13.38 -2.24
C GLY A 322 25.20 12.98 -1.94
N ASN A 323 24.85 11.69 -2.08
CA ASN A 323 23.60 11.07 -1.61
C ASN A 323 22.28 11.75 -2.07
N THR A 324 22.29 12.38 -3.24
CA THR A 324 21.12 13.08 -3.78
C THR A 324 19.93 12.16 -4.02
N LEU A 325 20.17 10.90 -4.40
CA LEU A 325 19.11 9.96 -4.74
C LEU A 325 18.28 9.53 -3.52
N ASP A 326 18.91 9.17 -2.41
CA ASP A 326 18.19 8.74 -1.20
C ASP A 326 17.46 9.91 -0.53
N LEU A 327 18.07 11.10 -0.51
CA LEU A 327 17.39 12.31 -0.07
C LEU A 327 16.20 12.66 -0.97
N ALA A 328 16.32 12.44 -2.29
CA ALA A 328 15.20 12.61 -3.21
C ALA A 328 14.07 11.61 -2.94
N ARG A 329 14.37 10.33 -2.71
CA ARG A 329 13.36 9.31 -2.34
C ARG A 329 12.62 9.69 -1.07
N LEU A 330 13.34 10.11 -0.02
CA LEU A 330 12.72 10.57 1.23
C LEU A 330 11.86 11.82 1.02
N ARG A 331 12.33 12.78 0.21
CA ARG A 331 11.54 13.98 -0.16
C ARG A 331 10.26 13.62 -0.90
N ILE A 332 10.35 12.73 -1.90
CA ILE A 332 9.19 12.25 -2.67
C ILE A 332 8.17 11.60 -1.74
N ALA A 333 8.59 10.68 -0.88
CA ALA A 333 7.71 10.02 0.08
C ALA A 333 7.02 11.04 1.00
N ARG A 334 7.78 11.98 1.57
CA ARG A 334 7.26 13.03 2.45
C ARG A 334 6.27 13.95 1.74
N ASP A 335 6.54 14.38 0.52
CA ASP A 335 5.69 15.34 -0.19
C ASP A 335 4.43 14.70 -0.77
N LYS A 336 4.47 13.42 -1.11
CA LYS A 336 3.25 12.64 -1.41
C LYS A 336 2.30 12.64 -0.21
N GLU A 337 2.80 12.36 0.99
CA GLU A 337 2.01 12.39 2.23
C GLU A 337 1.42 13.78 2.50
N ARG A 338 2.26 14.84 2.44
CA ARG A 338 1.80 16.23 2.63
C ARG A 338 0.78 16.67 1.59
N ALA A 339 0.93 16.26 0.33
CA ALA A 339 -0.03 16.57 -0.71
C ALA A 339 -1.39 15.92 -0.45
N VAL A 340 -1.42 14.70 0.09
CA VAL A 340 -2.67 14.06 0.52
C VAL A 340 -3.27 14.82 1.70
N ASP A 341 -2.50 15.16 2.72
CA ASP A 341 -2.99 15.91 3.89
C ASP A 341 -3.59 17.28 3.48
N LEU A 342 -2.92 17.99 2.57
CA LEU A 342 -3.45 19.24 1.99
C LEU A 342 -4.75 19.00 1.21
N ALA A 343 -4.83 17.92 0.42
CA ALA A 343 -6.04 17.58 -0.31
C ALA A 343 -7.21 17.21 0.62
N ASP A 344 -6.94 16.49 1.71
CA ASP A 344 -7.92 16.11 2.73
C ASP A 344 -8.43 17.37 3.48
N ALA A 345 -7.58 18.38 3.67
CA ALA A 345 -7.95 19.70 4.17
C ALA A 345 -8.67 20.60 3.13
N GLY A 346 -8.93 20.10 1.91
CA GLY A 346 -9.57 20.84 0.82
C GLY A 346 -8.64 21.82 0.07
N GLN A 347 -7.34 21.85 0.42
CA GLN A 347 -6.31 22.70 -0.17
C GLN A 347 -5.69 22.06 -1.43
N HIS A 348 -6.54 21.66 -2.38
CA HIS A 348 -6.10 20.93 -3.57
C HIS A 348 -5.11 21.71 -4.47
N ALA A 349 -5.22 23.04 -4.50
CA ALA A 349 -4.30 23.88 -5.27
C ALA A 349 -2.89 23.86 -4.67
N ASP A 350 -2.79 23.98 -3.35
CA ASP A 350 -1.53 23.93 -2.61
C ASP A 350 -0.90 22.53 -2.73
N ALA A 351 -1.71 21.48 -2.66
CA ALA A 351 -1.27 20.10 -2.88
C ALA A 351 -0.68 19.89 -4.28
N ALA A 352 -1.35 20.38 -5.33
CA ALA A 352 -0.86 20.29 -6.70
C ALA A 352 0.43 21.08 -6.91
N GLU A 353 0.53 22.28 -6.33
CA GLU A 353 1.72 23.12 -6.42
C GLU A 353 2.91 22.50 -5.70
N LEU A 354 2.69 21.88 -4.54
CA LEU A 354 3.72 21.13 -3.82
C LEU A 354 4.34 20.04 -4.70
N LEU A 355 3.52 19.21 -5.35
CA LEU A 355 4.02 18.13 -6.22
C LEU A 355 4.72 18.68 -7.47
N ARG A 356 4.24 19.77 -8.06
CA ARG A 356 4.88 20.43 -9.21
C ARG A 356 6.23 21.03 -8.84
N ALA A 357 6.32 21.71 -7.71
CA ALA A 357 7.56 22.28 -7.20
C ALA A 357 8.60 21.19 -6.91
N LEU A 358 8.16 20.05 -6.35
CA LEU A 358 9.02 18.88 -6.17
C LEU A 358 9.56 18.37 -7.52
N THR A 359 8.69 18.13 -8.51
CA THR A 359 9.10 17.70 -9.85
C THR A 359 10.10 18.68 -10.48
N ALA A 360 9.84 19.99 -10.41
CA ALA A 360 10.75 21.00 -10.93
C ALA A 360 12.12 20.96 -10.22
N SER A 361 12.15 20.80 -8.90
CA SER A 361 13.39 20.67 -8.12
C SER A 361 14.17 19.40 -8.47
N LEU A 362 13.52 18.25 -8.63
CA LEU A 362 14.17 17.00 -9.03
C LEU A 362 14.78 17.12 -10.43
N THR A 363 14.05 17.74 -11.37
CA THR A 363 14.53 17.97 -12.73
C THR A 363 15.71 18.93 -12.76
N ALA A 364 15.64 20.06 -12.03
CA ALA A 364 16.72 21.04 -11.95
C ALA A 364 18.03 20.46 -11.36
N ARG A 365 17.93 19.42 -10.53
CA ARG A 365 19.08 18.68 -9.98
C ARG A 365 19.59 17.57 -10.90
N GLY A 366 19.02 17.38 -12.09
CA GLY A 366 19.38 16.32 -13.02
C GLY A 366 18.91 14.92 -12.62
N LEU A 367 18.11 14.80 -11.54
CA LEU A 367 17.75 13.49 -10.99
C LEU A 367 16.76 12.70 -11.85
N HIS A 368 16.09 13.37 -12.80
CA HIS A 368 15.26 12.76 -13.83
C HIS A 368 16.04 11.86 -14.81
N GLU A 369 17.38 11.88 -14.77
CA GLU A 369 18.23 10.92 -15.47
C GLU A 369 18.43 9.61 -14.70
N HIS A 370 17.88 9.47 -13.49
CA HIS A 370 17.77 8.18 -12.82
C HIS A 370 16.39 7.57 -13.09
N PHE A 371 16.35 6.36 -13.67
CA PHE A 371 15.10 5.70 -14.08
C PHE A 371 14.01 5.70 -13.01
N GLU A 372 14.35 5.34 -11.77
CA GLU A 372 13.38 5.28 -10.67
C GLU A 372 12.78 6.65 -10.36
N ILE A 373 13.58 7.71 -10.35
CA ILE A 373 13.11 9.08 -10.10
C ILE A 373 12.31 9.60 -11.31
N ALA A 374 12.70 9.22 -12.53
CA ALA A 374 11.94 9.54 -13.73
C ALA A 374 10.52 8.94 -13.67
N GLU A 375 10.40 7.67 -13.25
CA GLU A 375 9.08 7.06 -13.01
C GLU A 375 8.28 7.78 -11.92
N GLU A 376 8.93 8.20 -10.83
CA GLU A 376 8.27 8.96 -9.77
C GLU A 376 7.81 10.34 -10.27
N ILE A 377 8.60 11.03 -11.10
CA ILE A 377 8.23 12.33 -11.70
C ILE A 377 6.96 12.22 -12.55
N ASP A 378 6.84 11.19 -13.39
CA ASP A 378 5.64 10.97 -14.22
C ASP A 378 4.41 10.79 -13.34
N GLN A 379 4.57 10.07 -12.23
CA GLN A 379 3.50 9.80 -11.28
C GLN A 379 3.12 11.04 -10.46
N LEU A 380 4.10 11.80 -9.96
CA LEU A 380 3.88 13.07 -9.27
C LEU A 380 3.15 14.06 -10.18
N THR A 381 3.53 14.12 -11.46
CA THR A 381 2.87 14.95 -12.48
C THR A 381 1.42 14.52 -12.69
N HIS A 382 1.18 13.22 -12.82
CA HIS A 382 -0.18 12.66 -12.93
C HIS A 382 -1.06 13.06 -11.74
N TYR A 383 -0.59 12.90 -10.50
CA TYR A 383 -1.37 13.25 -9.32
C TYR A 383 -1.54 14.76 -9.16
N ALA A 384 -0.53 15.57 -9.48
CA ALA A 384 -0.64 17.03 -9.46
C ALA A 384 -1.77 17.53 -10.38
N ASP A 385 -1.90 16.96 -11.57
CA ASP A 385 -2.97 17.30 -12.51
C ASP A 385 -4.35 16.91 -11.99
N ARG A 386 -4.46 15.75 -11.35
CA ARG A 386 -5.74 15.30 -10.75
C ARG A 386 -6.13 16.10 -9.53
N LEU A 387 -5.17 16.48 -8.68
CA LEU A 387 -5.37 17.40 -7.58
C LEU A 387 -5.85 18.76 -8.09
N ALA A 388 -5.18 19.32 -9.10
CA ALA A 388 -5.58 20.59 -9.70
C ALA A 388 -7.00 20.55 -10.30
N ARG A 389 -7.40 19.42 -10.90
CA ARG A 389 -8.75 19.20 -11.45
C ARG A 389 -9.78 18.76 -10.41
N ARG A 390 -9.37 18.53 -9.16
CA ARG A 390 -10.22 17.96 -8.08
C ARG A 390 -10.83 16.60 -8.45
N THR A 391 -10.08 15.80 -9.20
CA THR A 391 -10.48 14.45 -9.64
C THR A 391 -9.71 13.34 -8.93
N LEU A 392 -8.96 13.66 -7.87
CA LEU A 392 -8.32 12.65 -7.03
C LEU A 392 -9.41 11.90 -6.25
N GLY A 393 -9.63 10.62 -6.58
CA GLY A 393 -10.61 9.77 -5.91
C GLY A 393 -10.00 9.03 -4.72
N ASN A 394 -10.84 8.28 -3.98
CA ASN A 394 -10.39 7.53 -2.81
C ASN A 394 -9.32 6.48 -3.15
N ALA A 395 -9.43 5.83 -4.31
CA ALA A 395 -8.44 4.84 -4.76
C ALA A 395 -7.06 5.47 -5.02
N ASP A 396 -7.04 6.66 -5.61
CA ASP A 396 -5.80 7.37 -5.96
C ASP A 396 -5.13 7.94 -4.72
N ARG A 397 -5.95 8.46 -3.80
CA ARG A 397 -5.52 8.88 -2.47
C ARG A 397 -4.83 7.72 -1.75
N LYS A 398 -5.42 6.53 -1.81
CA LYS A 398 -4.89 5.29 -1.24
C LYS A 398 -3.58 4.84 -1.85
N GLU A 399 -3.52 4.87 -3.17
CA GLU A 399 -2.30 4.55 -3.89
C GLU A 399 -1.17 5.53 -3.54
N LEU A 400 -1.47 6.82 -3.44
CA LEU A 400 -0.49 7.87 -3.17
C LEU A 400 0.12 7.73 -1.76
N ARG A 401 -0.72 7.46 -0.74
CA ARG A 401 -0.29 7.23 0.65
C ARG A 401 0.43 5.89 0.82
N ASP A 402 -0.02 4.80 0.20
CA ASP A 402 0.73 3.53 0.21
C ASP A 402 2.13 3.72 -0.40
N GLN A 403 2.24 4.41 -1.54
CA GLN A 403 3.53 4.70 -2.16
C GLN A 403 4.43 5.59 -1.30
N ALA A 404 3.86 6.60 -0.65
CA ALA A 404 4.59 7.42 0.32
C ALA A 404 5.15 6.56 1.45
N PHE A 405 4.33 5.64 1.97
CA PHE A 405 4.73 4.73 3.04
C PHE A 405 5.80 3.73 2.58
N GLN A 406 5.67 3.10 1.41
CA GLN A 406 6.68 2.17 0.90
C GLN A 406 7.99 2.88 0.53
N GLY A 407 7.93 4.14 0.07
CA GLY A 407 9.09 4.97 -0.27
C GLY A 407 10.05 5.23 0.90
N ARG A 408 9.66 4.93 2.14
CA ARG A 408 10.55 5.00 3.33
C ARG A 408 11.53 3.84 3.43
N ARG A 409 11.35 2.77 2.64
CA ARG A 409 12.14 1.53 2.73
C ARG A 409 13.22 1.53 1.65
N ALA A 410 14.40 1.03 1.96
CA ALA A 410 15.48 0.87 0.97
C ALA A 410 15.26 -0.37 0.08
N ARG A 411 14.23 -1.17 0.37
CA ARG A 411 13.92 -2.42 -0.33
C ARG A 411 13.17 -2.18 -1.64
N ALA A 412 13.83 -2.51 -2.75
CA ALA A 412 13.25 -2.46 -4.09
C ALA A 412 12.03 -3.38 -4.25
N ASP A 413 11.92 -4.46 -3.47
CA ASP A 413 10.88 -5.50 -3.62
C ASP A 413 9.45 -4.97 -3.43
N LEU A 414 9.29 -3.80 -2.78
CA LEU A 414 8.00 -3.21 -2.43
C LEU A 414 7.60 -1.99 -3.28
N SER A 415 8.55 -1.36 -4.00
CA SER A 415 8.30 -0.10 -4.72
C SER A 415 7.50 -0.31 -6.01
N GLY A 416 6.22 0.05 -6.05
CA GLY A 416 5.39 -0.01 -7.28
C GLY A 416 4.31 -1.08 -7.29
N ARG A 417 3.93 -1.61 -6.12
CA ARG A 417 2.65 -2.30 -5.95
C ARG A 417 1.51 -1.29 -5.93
N GLY A 418 0.32 -1.70 -6.37
CA GLY A 418 -0.88 -0.88 -6.26
C GLY A 418 -1.28 -0.06 -7.49
N VAL A 419 -0.61 -0.20 -8.64
CA VAL A 419 -1.09 0.45 -9.87
C VAL A 419 -2.37 -0.24 -10.29
N THR A 420 -3.52 0.37 -9.99
CA THR A 420 -4.80 -0.03 -10.57
C THR A 420 -4.69 0.18 -12.06
N VAL A 421 -4.52 -0.90 -12.80
CA VAL A 421 -4.78 -0.92 -14.23
C VAL A 421 -6.27 -1.13 -14.37
N ASP A 422 -6.91 -0.37 -15.27
CA ASP A 422 -7.86 -0.98 -16.21
C ASP A 422 -8.48 0.06 -17.15
N ASP A 423 -8.89 1.23 -16.68
CA ASP A 423 -9.69 2.12 -17.53
C ASP A 423 -8.85 2.97 -18.50
N ALA A 424 -7.72 3.53 -18.04
CA ALA A 424 -6.87 4.38 -18.89
C ALA A 424 -6.15 3.59 -19.99
N ALA A 425 -5.66 2.38 -19.67
CA ALA A 425 -5.10 1.46 -20.65
C ALA A 425 -6.14 1.04 -21.70
N ARG A 426 -7.38 0.72 -21.28
CA ARG A 426 -8.47 0.37 -22.19
C ARG A 426 -8.86 1.52 -23.12
N ALA A 427 -8.77 2.76 -22.66
CA ALA A 427 -9.12 3.94 -23.44
C ALA A 427 -8.10 4.31 -24.54
N LEU A 428 -6.91 3.68 -24.56
CA LEU A 428 -5.93 3.95 -25.60
C LEU A 428 -6.43 3.48 -26.99
N PRO A 429 -6.16 4.24 -28.06
CA PRO A 429 -6.42 3.79 -29.43
C PRO A 429 -5.71 2.47 -29.70
N VAL A 430 -6.38 1.57 -30.44
CA VAL A 430 -5.84 0.27 -30.85
C VAL A 430 -5.42 0.32 -32.31
N VAL A 431 -4.21 -0.13 -32.60
CA VAL A 431 -3.65 -0.30 -33.95
C VAL A 431 -3.36 -1.78 -34.21
N SER A 432 -3.41 -2.18 -35.48
CA SER A 432 -3.18 -3.56 -35.91
C SER A 432 -1.75 -3.86 -36.38
N ASP A 433 -0.93 -2.82 -36.57
CA ASP A 433 0.45 -2.90 -37.01
C ASP A 433 1.31 -1.83 -36.33
N VAL A 434 2.62 -2.07 -36.30
CA VAL A 434 3.59 -1.19 -35.65
C VAL A 434 3.91 0.05 -36.50
N GLY A 435 3.66 0.00 -37.81
CA GLY A 435 4.03 1.05 -38.76
C GLY A 435 5.51 1.42 -38.64
N SER A 436 5.78 2.73 -38.54
CA SER A 436 7.11 3.31 -38.30
C SER A 436 7.44 3.50 -36.80
N GLY A 437 6.58 3.04 -35.90
CA GLY A 437 6.75 3.19 -34.46
C GLY A 437 7.68 2.13 -33.86
N VAL A 438 7.79 2.17 -32.54
CA VAL A 438 8.52 1.21 -31.72
C VAL A 438 7.53 0.41 -30.89
N GLU A 439 7.64 -0.90 -30.97
CA GLU A 439 6.82 -1.84 -30.23
C GLU A 439 7.43 -2.13 -28.86
N LEU A 440 6.58 -2.04 -27.84
CA LEU A 440 6.87 -2.33 -26.45
C LEU A 440 5.93 -3.42 -25.93
N VAL A 441 6.38 -4.21 -24.96
CA VAL A 441 5.54 -5.17 -24.23
C VAL A 441 5.59 -4.89 -22.73
N CYS A 442 4.42 -4.94 -22.10
CA CYS A 442 4.28 -4.84 -20.66
C CYS A 442 4.14 -6.24 -20.03
N PHE A 443 4.94 -6.51 -19.00
CA PHE A 443 5.01 -7.82 -18.34
C PHE A 443 5.16 -7.67 -16.82
N ARG A 444 4.85 -8.73 -16.09
CA ARG A 444 5.01 -8.76 -14.63
C ARG A 444 6.36 -9.36 -14.25
N GLU A 445 7.09 -8.65 -13.41
CA GLU A 445 8.37 -9.08 -12.86
C GLU A 445 8.45 -8.67 -11.38
N GLY A 446 8.66 -9.64 -10.48
CA GLY A 446 8.73 -9.38 -9.04
C GLY A 446 7.49 -8.66 -8.48
N GLY A 447 6.30 -8.99 -8.99
CA GLY A 447 5.03 -8.34 -8.62
C GLY A 447 4.78 -6.97 -9.26
N LYS A 448 5.71 -6.42 -10.05
CA LYS A 448 5.61 -5.10 -10.70
C LYS A 448 5.36 -5.21 -12.19
N LEU A 449 4.62 -4.25 -12.75
CA LEU A 449 4.49 -4.09 -14.20
C LEU A 449 5.68 -3.32 -14.76
N ARG A 450 6.44 -3.97 -15.64
CA ARG A 450 7.58 -3.44 -16.37
C ARG A 450 7.28 -3.37 -17.86
N VAL A 451 7.97 -2.48 -18.56
CA VAL A 451 7.86 -2.32 -20.02
C VAL A 451 9.24 -2.49 -20.62
N LYS A 452 9.33 -3.32 -21.66
CA LYS A 452 10.55 -3.50 -22.46
C LYS A 452 10.27 -3.28 -23.93
N VAL A 453 11.30 -2.86 -24.65
CA VAL A 453 11.29 -2.78 -26.11
C VAL A 453 11.43 -4.17 -26.72
N ILE A 454 10.72 -4.41 -27.83
CA ILE A 454 10.83 -5.65 -28.60
C ILE A 454 11.12 -5.41 -30.08
N THR A 455 11.08 -4.16 -30.55
CA THR A 455 11.52 -3.81 -31.90
C THR A 455 13.03 -4.03 -32.05
N PRO A 456 13.47 -4.79 -33.07
CA PRO A 456 14.90 -5.02 -33.33
C PRO A 456 15.71 -3.73 -33.47
N GLY A 457 16.97 -3.76 -33.03
CA GLY A 457 17.87 -2.61 -33.08
C GLY A 457 17.90 -1.75 -31.81
N HIS A 458 17.12 -2.12 -30.79
CA HIS A 458 17.16 -1.51 -29.46
C HIS A 458 17.79 -2.46 -28.43
N ASP A 459 18.32 -1.90 -27.35
CA ASP A 459 18.88 -2.69 -26.25
C ASP A 459 17.75 -3.14 -25.30
N GLU A 460 17.39 -4.42 -25.37
CA GLU A 460 16.32 -5.02 -24.56
C GLU A 460 16.64 -5.08 -23.05
N THR A 461 17.89 -4.82 -22.65
CA THR A 461 18.30 -4.81 -21.25
C THR A 461 18.00 -3.49 -20.55
N LEU A 462 17.72 -2.43 -21.32
CA LEU A 462 17.41 -1.11 -20.78
C LEU A 462 15.95 -1.03 -20.35
N ASN A 463 15.72 -0.42 -19.19
CA ASN A 463 14.38 -0.08 -18.74
C ASN A 463 13.72 0.92 -19.70
N VAL A 464 12.38 0.93 -19.75
CA VAL A 464 11.62 1.93 -20.52
C VAL A 464 10.77 2.77 -19.57
N GLN A 465 11.03 4.07 -19.52
CA GLN A 465 10.16 5.06 -18.87
C GLN A 465 8.87 5.15 -19.68
N PHE A 466 7.81 4.63 -19.07
CA PHE A 466 6.50 4.47 -19.68
C PHE A 466 5.41 4.77 -18.63
N PRO A 467 4.33 5.49 -18.95
CA PRO A 467 3.37 5.92 -17.94
C PRO A 467 2.77 4.74 -17.17
N ARG A 468 2.90 4.73 -15.83
CA ARG A 468 2.45 3.62 -14.97
C ARG A 468 0.94 3.36 -15.11
N THR A 469 0.15 4.41 -15.23
CA THR A 469 -1.33 4.38 -15.26
C THR A 469 -1.93 3.65 -16.46
N ILE A 470 -1.16 3.42 -17.53
CA ILE A 470 -1.62 2.73 -18.74
C ILE A 470 -0.95 1.38 -18.94
N ARG A 471 -0.08 0.93 -18.04
CA ARG A 471 0.57 -0.39 -18.11
C ARG A 471 -0.45 -1.48 -17.85
N ALA A 472 -0.47 -2.51 -18.69
CA ALA A 472 -1.32 -3.67 -18.52
C ALA A 472 -0.53 -4.94 -18.80
N GLU A 473 -0.64 -5.94 -17.93
CA GLU A 473 0.09 -7.19 -18.10
C GLU A 473 -0.25 -7.87 -19.42
N GLY A 474 0.78 -8.25 -20.18
CA GLY A 474 0.64 -8.88 -21.50
C GLY A 474 0.26 -7.91 -22.62
N ALA A 475 -0.01 -6.63 -22.35
CA ALA A 475 -0.37 -5.67 -23.39
C ALA A 475 0.87 -5.25 -24.20
N HIS A 476 0.68 -5.15 -25.52
CA HIS A 476 1.64 -4.57 -26.45
C HIS A 476 1.25 -3.13 -26.78
N TYR A 477 2.25 -2.27 -26.94
CA TYR A 477 2.09 -0.86 -27.24
C TYR A 477 2.95 -0.45 -28.42
N VAL A 478 2.49 0.53 -29.19
CA VAL A 478 3.29 1.25 -30.18
C VAL A 478 3.50 2.68 -29.69
N VAL A 479 4.75 3.10 -29.66
CA VAL A 479 5.17 4.48 -29.38
C VAL A 479 5.84 5.07 -30.62
N GLU A 480 5.82 6.39 -30.79
CA GLU A 480 6.43 7.01 -31.98
C GLU A 480 7.95 6.83 -32.01
N SER A 481 8.61 6.97 -30.86
CA SER A 481 10.05 6.78 -30.76
C SER A 481 10.49 6.49 -29.32
N LEU A 482 11.71 5.95 -29.20
CA LEU A 482 12.43 5.85 -27.93
C LEU A 482 13.63 6.78 -27.95
N GLU A 483 13.74 7.62 -26.93
CA GLU A 483 14.94 8.42 -26.69
C GLU A 483 15.76 7.81 -25.55
N ARG A 484 17.07 7.70 -25.73
CA ARG A 484 17.94 7.23 -24.64
C ARG A 484 18.12 8.33 -23.59
N SER A 485 18.21 7.96 -22.32
CA SER A 485 18.60 8.89 -21.26
C SER A 485 19.98 9.48 -21.49
N LEU A 486 20.24 10.65 -20.90
CA LEU A 486 21.52 11.37 -21.08
C LEU A 486 22.70 10.55 -20.54
N ASP A 487 22.46 9.78 -19.47
CA ASP A 487 23.43 8.84 -18.90
C ASP A 487 23.45 7.47 -19.61
N GLY A 488 22.55 7.24 -20.57
CA GLY A 488 22.44 6.02 -21.35
C GLY A 488 21.79 4.83 -20.61
N SER A 489 21.29 5.00 -19.39
CA SER A 489 20.82 3.91 -18.54
C SER A 489 19.39 3.40 -18.80
N PHE A 490 18.55 4.15 -19.53
CA PHE A 490 17.20 3.72 -19.89
C PHE A 490 16.65 4.43 -21.15
N TYR A 491 15.50 3.98 -21.65
CA TYR A 491 14.75 4.61 -22.75
C TYR A 491 13.56 5.42 -22.24
N ARG A 492 13.21 6.50 -22.94
CA ARG A 492 12.01 7.30 -22.73
C ARG A 492 11.06 7.10 -23.90
N ALA A 493 9.84 6.66 -23.62
CA ALA A 493 8.79 6.62 -24.62
C ALA A 493 8.36 8.04 -25.01
N ARG A 494 8.36 8.34 -26.31
CA ARG A 494 7.97 9.64 -26.87
C ARG A 494 6.81 9.53 -27.85
N GLY A 495 6.08 10.63 -27.96
CA GLY A 495 4.95 10.77 -28.87
C GLY A 495 3.69 10.05 -28.40
N GLN A 496 2.79 9.81 -29.33
CA GLN A 496 1.55 9.10 -29.07
C GLN A 496 1.80 7.63 -28.69
N ILE A 497 1.10 7.18 -27.65
CA ILE A 497 1.10 5.78 -27.22
C ILE A 497 -0.22 5.15 -27.67
N THR A 498 -0.14 4.03 -28.38
CA THR A 498 -1.30 3.23 -28.81
C THR A 498 -1.11 1.78 -28.38
N ARG A 499 -2.21 1.04 -28.30
CA ARG A 499 -2.18 -0.40 -28.04
C ARG A 499 -2.08 -1.16 -29.34
N LEU A 500 -1.28 -2.22 -29.36
CA LEU A 500 -1.12 -3.10 -30.51
C LEU A 500 -1.94 -4.37 -30.29
N VAL A 501 -2.82 -4.70 -31.24
CA VAL A 501 -3.53 -5.97 -31.30
C VAL A 501 -3.48 -6.46 -32.74
N ARG A 502 -2.64 -7.46 -33.04
CA ARG A 502 -2.51 -7.95 -34.42
C ARG A 502 -3.75 -8.74 -34.85
N PRO A 503 -4.03 -8.84 -36.16
CA PRO A 503 -5.10 -9.69 -36.67
C PRO A 503 -4.93 -11.14 -36.17
N GLY A 504 -5.92 -11.65 -35.44
CA GLY A 504 -5.92 -13.01 -34.87
C GLY A 504 -5.34 -13.14 -33.46
N GLU A 505 -4.76 -12.08 -32.89
CA GLU A 505 -4.36 -12.04 -31.48
C GLU A 505 -5.55 -11.67 -30.59
N SER A 506 -5.66 -12.33 -29.43
CA SER A 506 -6.60 -11.92 -28.39
C SER A 506 -6.06 -10.69 -27.68
N ASP A 507 -6.86 -9.63 -27.62
CA ASP A 507 -6.52 -8.47 -26.82
C ASP A 507 -6.64 -8.81 -25.32
N PRO A 508 -5.54 -8.77 -24.54
CA PRO A 508 -5.56 -9.09 -23.10
C PRO A 508 -6.44 -8.14 -22.28
N LEU A 509 -6.77 -6.97 -22.82
CA LEU A 509 -7.64 -5.98 -22.20
C LEU A 509 -9.09 -6.01 -22.73
N ALA A 510 -9.38 -6.75 -23.81
CA ALA A 510 -10.74 -6.88 -24.36
C ALA A 510 -11.64 -7.82 -23.55
N SER A 511 -11.03 -8.78 -22.85
CA SER A 511 -11.70 -9.78 -22.00
C SER A 511 -12.32 -9.19 -20.72
N PHE A 512 -12.11 -7.91 -20.46
CA PHE A 512 -12.79 -7.15 -19.41
C PHE A 512 -13.59 -5.98 -20.01
N THR A 513 -14.50 -6.30 -20.93
CA THR A 513 -15.57 -5.38 -21.30
C THR A 513 -16.46 -5.18 -20.07
N ARG A 514 -16.27 -4.06 -19.35
CA ARG A 514 -17.35 -3.50 -18.53
C ARG A 514 -18.51 -3.28 -19.50
N GLY A 515 -19.59 -4.06 -19.35
CA GLY A 515 -20.89 -3.57 -19.74
C GLY A 515 -21.03 -2.15 -19.19
N SER A 516 -21.32 -1.20 -20.07
CA SER A 516 -21.79 0.16 -19.79
C SER A 516 -21.71 0.61 -18.34
N VAL A 517 -20.92 1.65 -18.06
CA VAL A 517 -21.06 2.46 -16.84
C VAL A 517 -22.45 3.12 -16.86
N SER A 518 -23.45 2.34 -16.48
CA SER A 518 -24.67 2.80 -15.84
C SER A 518 -24.36 2.81 -14.36
N SER A 519 -24.65 3.93 -13.70
CA SER A 519 -24.71 4.09 -12.25
C SER A 519 -24.98 2.78 -11.50
N ALA A 520 -24.26 2.55 -10.39
CA ALA A 520 -24.41 1.43 -9.45
C ALA A 520 -25.79 0.73 -9.57
N PRO A 521 -25.85 -0.60 -9.80
CA PRO A 521 -27.10 -1.27 -10.13
C PRO A 521 -28.11 -1.03 -8.99
N ARG A 522 -29.07 -0.17 -9.28
CA ARG A 522 -30.16 0.13 -8.38
C ARG A 522 -31.03 -1.12 -8.32
N ALA A 523 -31.44 -1.53 -7.12
CA ALA A 523 -32.47 -2.55 -6.96
C ALA A 523 -33.67 -2.18 -7.86
N VAL A 524 -34.18 -3.17 -8.60
CA VAL A 524 -35.27 -2.99 -9.57
C VAL A 524 -36.43 -2.25 -8.90
N LYS A 525 -36.89 -1.12 -9.47
CA LYS A 525 -38.18 -0.53 -9.08
C LYS A 525 -39.26 -1.54 -9.43
N ALA A 526 -39.96 -2.04 -8.42
CA ALA A 526 -40.89 -3.15 -8.58
C ALA A 526 -41.99 -2.82 -9.62
N PRO A 527 -42.13 -3.60 -10.70
CA PRO A 527 -43.32 -3.55 -11.54
C PRO A 527 -44.53 -4.01 -10.73
N THR A 528 -45.67 -3.35 -10.93
CA THR A 528 -46.85 -3.52 -10.07
C THR A 528 -47.61 -4.81 -10.42
N THR A 529 -47.61 -5.24 -11.69
CA THR A 529 -48.28 -6.47 -12.13
C THR A 529 -47.51 -7.22 -13.22
N LEU A 530 -47.80 -8.51 -13.41
CA LEU A 530 -47.17 -9.37 -14.43
C LEU A 530 -47.48 -8.89 -15.87
N ALA A 531 -48.62 -8.20 -16.07
CA ALA A 531 -49.05 -7.69 -17.38
C ALA A 531 -48.20 -6.51 -17.88
N ASP A 532 -47.43 -5.88 -16.99
CA ASP A 532 -46.60 -4.71 -17.30
C ASP A 532 -45.17 -5.09 -17.74
N LEU A 533 -44.86 -6.39 -17.86
CA LEU A 533 -43.54 -6.88 -18.22
C LEU A 533 -43.42 -7.09 -19.73
N GLU A 534 -42.31 -6.61 -20.30
CA GLU A 534 -41.89 -6.98 -21.65
C GLU A 534 -41.69 -8.50 -21.75
N GLU A 535 -42.11 -9.09 -22.89
CA GLU A 535 -41.91 -10.50 -23.19
C GLU A 535 -40.63 -10.73 -24.00
N THR A 536 -39.98 -11.87 -23.77
CA THR A 536 -38.80 -12.29 -24.54
C THR A 536 -38.78 -13.81 -24.70
N ASP A 537 -38.27 -14.29 -25.82
CA ASP A 537 -38.11 -15.69 -26.18
C ASP A 537 -36.63 -16.14 -26.18
N THR A 538 -35.69 -15.24 -25.85
CA THR A 538 -34.26 -15.51 -25.75
C THR A 538 -33.69 -15.07 -24.40
N VAL A 539 -32.75 -15.84 -23.85
CA VAL A 539 -32.07 -15.52 -22.58
C VAL A 539 -30.90 -14.55 -22.80
N GLY A 540 -30.22 -14.60 -23.96
CA GLY A 540 -29.08 -13.74 -24.27
C GLY A 540 -27.97 -13.81 -23.20
N SER A 541 -27.46 -12.65 -22.78
CA SER A 541 -26.52 -12.51 -21.66
C SER A 541 -27.20 -12.40 -20.29
N GLY A 542 -28.52 -12.59 -20.21
CA GLY A 542 -29.30 -12.50 -18.97
C GLY A 542 -29.29 -13.78 -18.16
N VAL A 543 -29.89 -13.72 -16.98
CA VAL A 543 -30.01 -14.83 -16.03
C VAL A 543 -31.46 -15.29 -15.93
N LEU A 544 -31.68 -16.59 -16.08
CA LEU A 544 -33.01 -17.19 -16.07
C LEU A 544 -33.46 -17.47 -14.64
N ILE A 545 -34.68 -17.04 -14.32
CA ILE A 545 -35.32 -17.16 -13.02
C ILE A 545 -36.63 -17.94 -13.17
N GLN A 546 -36.89 -18.87 -12.25
CA GLN A 546 -38.17 -19.56 -12.15
C GLN A 546 -38.86 -19.28 -10.82
N CYS A 547 -40.17 -19.02 -10.87
CA CYS A 547 -40.99 -18.97 -9.68
C CYS A 547 -41.53 -20.37 -9.34
N VAL A 548 -41.07 -20.92 -8.21
CA VAL A 548 -41.40 -22.28 -7.73
C VAL A 548 -42.06 -22.24 -6.37
N LYS A 549 -42.90 -23.23 -6.08
CA LYS A 549 -43.53 -23.40 -4.77
C LYS A 549 -42.59 -24.19 -3.86
N ASP A 550 -42.14 -23.57 -2.79
CA ASP A 550 -41.21 -24.16 -1.82
C ASP A 550 -41.75 -23.98 -0.40
N LYS A 551 -41.97 -25.12 0.28
CA LYS A 551 -42.57 -25.19 1.63
C LYS A 551 -43.84 -24.34 1.76
N GLY A 552 -44.72 -24.41 0.76
CA GLY A 552 -46.00 -23.69 0.71
C GLY A 552 -45.91 -22.19 0.40
N LYS A 553 -44.72 -21.65 0.10
CA LYS A 553 -44.51 -20.24 -0.27
C LYS A 553 -43.96 -20.13 -1.70
N LEU A 554 -44.42 -19.15 -2.45
CA LEU A 554 -43.92 -18.89 -3.80
C LEU A 554 -42.56 -18.16 -3.75
N ARG A 555 -41.51 -18.82 -4.23
CA ARG A 555 -40.12 -18.36 -4.22
C ARG A 555 -39.62 -18.19 -5.65
N ALA A 556 -38.80 -17.18 -5.88
CA ALA A 556 -38.05 -17.05 -7.13
C ALA A 556 -36.67 -17.68 -6.93
N ARG A 557 -36.24 -18.52 -7.86
CA ARG A 557 -34.96 -19.24 -7.86
C ARG A 557 -34.24 -18.99 -9.17
N VAL A 558 -32.91 -18.93 -9.11
CA VAL A 558 -32.07 -18.85 -10.31
C VAL A 558 -31.95 -20.24 -10.90
N VAL A 559 -32.15 -20.37 -12.20
CA VAL A 559 -32.09 -21.66 -12.93
C VAL A 559 -31.01 -21.68 -14.02
N SER A 560 -30.28 -20.57 -14.22
CA SER A 560 -29.08 -20.55 -15.05
C SER A 560 -27.89 -21.23 -14.36
N ASP A 561 -27.02 -21.84 -15.16
CA ASP A 561 -25.77 -22.44 -14.69
C ASP A 561 -24.84 -21.43 -14.01
N GLY A 562 -24.09 -21.90 -13.00
CA GLY A 562 -23.17 -21.06 -12.20
C GLY A 562 -23.79 -20.40 -10.97
N TYR A 563 -25.08 -20.63 -10.69
CA TYR A 563 -25.78 -20.14 -9.50
C TYR A 563 -26.29 -21.30 -8.62
N ASP A 564 -26.34 -21.12 -7.31
CA ASP A 564 -26.90 -22.10 -6.38
C ASP A 564 -28.44 -22.01 -6.37
N PRO A 565 -29.16 -23.02 -6.90
CA PRO A 565 -30.62 -22.96 -7.03
C PRO A 565 -31.34 -22.96 -5.66
N ASN A 566 -30.65 -23.26 -4.56
CA ASN A 566 -31.21 -23.30 -3.22
C ASN A 566 -31.17 -21.95 -2.49
N TRP A 567 -30.48 -20.95 -3.05
CA TRP A 567 -30.38 -19.62 -2.44
C TRP A 567 -31.65 -18.81 -2.61
N ASN A 568 -32.05 -18.12 -1.53
CA ASN A 568 -33.25 -17.30 -1.56
C ASN A 568 -32.99 -16.08 -2.44
N MET A 569 -33.95 -15.66 -3.27
CA MET A 569 -33.78 -14.44 -4.07
C MET A 569 -34.73 -13.32 -3.65
N ARG A 570 -34.17 -12.11 -3.53
CA ARG A 570 -34.90 -10.85 -3.45
C ARG A 570 -35.37 -10.48 -4.86
N PHE A 571 -36.63 -10.81 -5.11
CA PHE A 571 -37.32 -10.65 -6.38
C PHE A 571 -38.71 -10.04 -6.13
N PRO A 572 -39.25 -9.16 -7.00
CA PRO A 572 -40.52 -8.49 -6.75
C PRO A 572 -41.65 -9.49 -6.48
N ARG A 573 -42.43 -9.29 -5.41
CA ARG A 573 -43.48 -10.24 -5.00
C ARG A 573 -44.72 -10.16 -5.88
N GLY A 574 -45.06 -8.97 -6.40
CA GLY A 574 -46.28 -8.71 -7.18
C GLY A 574 -46.33 -9.41 -8.55
N ILE A 575 -45.19 -9.85 -9.07
CA ILE A 575 -45.08 -10.53 -10.37
C ILE A 575 -44.83 -12.03 -10.23
N ARG A 576 -44.78 -12.60 -9.01
CA ARG A 576 -44.49 -14.02 -8.85
C ARG A 576 -45.73 -14.85 -9.20
N GLN A 577 -45.61 -15.71 -10.20
CA GLN A 577 -46.60 -16.71 -10.55
C GLN A 577 -45.92 -18.08 -10.68
N GLU A 578 -46.55 -19.12 -10.12
CA GLU A 578 -46.00 -20.48 -10.12
C GLU A 578 -45.78 -20.98 -11.55
N GLY A 579 -44.58 -21.50 -11.82
CA GLY A 579 -44.18 -22.02 -13.13
C GLY A 579 -43.71 -20.95 -14.13
N THR A 580 -43.89 -19.66 -13.85
CA THR A 580 -43.46 -18.59 -14.76
C THR A 580 -41.95 -18.40 -14.74
N LEU A 581 -41.36 -18.26 -15.93
CA LEU A 581 -39.96 -17.97 -16.16
C LEU A 581 -39.75 -16.48 -16.46
N PHE A 582 -38.63 -15.95 -15.99
CA PHE A 582 -38.22 -14.57 -16.22
C PHE A 582 -36.75 -14.52 -16.63
N VAL A 583 -36.40 -13.58 -17.50
CA VAL A 583 -35.00 -13.21 -17.76
C VAL A 583 -34.73 -11.92 -17.00
N VAL A 584 -33.69 -11.91 -16.17
CA VAL A 584 -33.17 -10.71 -15.51
C VAL A 584 -31.80 -10.36 -16.06
N ASP A 585 -31.46 -9.09 -16.16
CA ASP A 585 -30.18 -8.71 -16.76
C ASP A 585 -29.00 -9.19 -15.92
N THR A 586 -29.10 -9.12 -14.59
CA THR A 586 -28.04 -9.60 -13.67
C THR A 586 -28.62 -10.16 -12.37
N VAL A 587 -27.90 -11.10 -11.76
CA VAL A 587 -28.17 -11.58 -10.40
C VAL A 587 -26.93 -11.32 -9.55
N ASN A 588 -27.09 -10.45 -8.54
CA ASN A 588 -26.03 -10.14 -7.59
C ASN A 588 -26.19 -11.04 -6.36
N THR A 589 -25.09 -11.44 -5.74
CA THR A 589 -25.15 -12.07 -4.43
C THR A 589 -25.59 -11.03 -3.40
N GLY A 590 -26.58 -11.38 -2.59
CA GLY A 590 -27.07 -10.53 -1.51
C GLY A 590 -25.99 -10.31 -0.44
N PRO A 591 -26.13 -9.26 0.38
CA PRO A 591 -25.15 -8.96 1.44
C PRO A 591 -24.95 -10.09 2.46
N ASP A 592 -25.91 -11.01 2.57
CA ASP A 592 -25.85 -12.19 3.44
C ASP A 592 -24.99 -13.34 2.87
N GLY A 593 -24.49 -13.21 1.64
CA GLY A 593 -23.67 -14.22 0.98
C GLY A 593 -24.36 -15.55 0.73
N LYS A 594 -25.69 -15.63 0.91
CA LYS A 594 -26.52 -16.85 0.76
C LYS A 594 -27.89 -16.57 0.13
N SER A 595 -28.06 -15.36 -0.39
CA SER A 595 -29.22 -14.95 -1.17
C SER A 595 -28.78 -14.30 -2.46
N TYR A 596 -29.74 -14.13 -3.36
CA TYR A 596 -29.57 -13.41 -4.61
C TYR A 596 -30.42 -12.16 -4.63
N ILE A 597 -30.01 -11.17 -5.40
CA ILE A 597 -30.75 -9.95 -5.69
C ILE A 597 -30.80 -9.81 -7.20
N ALA A 598 -32.01 -9.93 -7.77
CA ALA A 598 -32.21 -9.64 -9.18
C ALA A 598 -32.01 -8.13 -9.42
N SER A 599 -31.24 -7.79 -10.45
CA SER A 599 -30.84 -6.42 -10.79
C SER A 599 -30.97 -6.19 -12.30
N GLY A 600 -31.31 -4.96 -12.69
CA GLY A 600 -31.61 -4.60 -14.08
C GLY A 600 -33.07 -4.87 -14.47
N ASN A 601 -33.33 -5.02 -15.76
CA ASN A 601 -34.68 -5.24 -16.28
C ASN A 601 -35.15 -6.68 -16.03
N ILE A 602 -36.45 -6.84 -15.79
CA ILE A 602 -37.11 -8.14 -15.67
C ILE A 602 -38.02 -8.30 -16.87
N ARG A 603 -37.82 -9.36 -17.65
CA ARG A 603 -38.66 -9.71 -18.80
C ARG A 603 -39.32 -11.05 -18.56
N ARG A 604 -40.56 -11.21 -19.00
CA ARG A 604 -41.26 -12.51 -18.94
C ARG A 604 -40.71 -13.39 -20.05
N PHE A 605 -40.21 -14.58 -19.70
CA PHE A 605 -39.69 -15.53 -20.67
C PHE A 605 -40.81 -16.40 -21.21
N GLN A 606 -41.00 -16.39 -22.54
CA GLN A 606 -41.90 -17.26 -23.26
C GLN A 606 -41.06 -18.35 -23.92
N GLN A 607 -41.30 -19.62 -23.57
CA GLN A 607 -40.64 -20.72 -24.26
C GLN A 607 -41.18 -20.78 -25.70
N PRO A 608 -40.32 -20.78 -26.73
CA PRO A 608 -40.77 -21.02 -28.10
C PRO A 608 -41.43 -22.40 -28.15
N GLN A 609 -42.63 -22.47 -28.76
CA GLN A 609 -43.41 -23.71 -28.92
C GLN A 609 -42.74 -24.69 -29.86
#